data_AF-A0A3B3ISU5-F1
#
_entry.id   AF-A0A3B3ISU5-F1
#
_cell.length_a   1.000
_cell.length_b   1.000
_cell.length_c   1.000
_cell.angle_alpha   90.00
_cell.angle_beta   90.00
_cell.angle_gamma   90.00
#
_symmetry.space_group_name_H-M   'P 1'
#
loop_
_entity.id
_entity.type
_entity.pdbx_description
1 polymer ?
#
loop_
_entity_poly.entity_id
_entity_poly.type
_entity_poly.pdbx_seq_one_letter_code
_entity_poly.pdbx_strand_id
1 'polypeptide(L)'
;MVKLANPLYTEWILEAIKKVKKQKQRPSEERICNAVSSSHGLDRKTVLEQLELSVKDGTILKVSNKGLNSYKDPDNPGRIALPKPRNHGKLDNKQNVDWNKLIKRAVEGLAESGGSTLKSIERFLKGQKDVSALFGGSAASGFHQQLRLAIKRAIGHGRLLKDGPLYRLNTKATNVDGKESCESLSCLPPVSLLPHEKDKPVAEPIPICSFCLGTKEQNREKKPEELISCADCGNSGHPSCLKFSPELTVRVKALRWQCIECKTCSSCRDQGKNADNMLFCDSCDRGFHMECCDPPLTRMPKGMWICQICRPRKKGRKLLQKKAAQIKRRYTNPIGRPKNRLKKQNTV
;
A
#
# COMPACT_ATOMS: atom_id res chain seq x y z
N MET A 1 -7.36 -35.23 -1.30
CA MET A 1 -6.05 -34.53 -1.34
C MET A 1 -6.15 -33.45 -2.42
N VAL A 2 -6.16 -32.15 -2.08
CA VAL A 2 -6.35 -31.09 -3.08
C VAL A 2 -5.03 -30.88 -3.83
N LYS A 3 -5.03 -31.17 -5.13
CA LYS A 3 -3.88 -30.87 -6.01
C LYS A 3 -3.73 -29.35 -6.10
N LEU A 4 -2.54 -28.84 -5.79
CA LEU A 4 -2.18 -27.42 -5.95
C LEU A 4 -1.26 -27.30 -7.16
N ALA A 5 -1.27 -26.14 -7.82
CA ALA A 5 -0.27 -25.85 -8.84
C ALA A 5 1.12 -25.83 -8.19
N ASN A 6 2.08 -26.45 -8.86
CA ASN A 6 3.47 -26.38 -8.48
C ASN A 6 3.97 -24.97 -8.81
N PRO A 7 4.48 -24.20 -7.83
CA PRO A 7 4.89 -22.82 -8.02
C PRO A 7 5.97 -22.64 -9.10
N LEU A 8 6.84 -23.63 -9.29
CA LEU A 8 7.89 -23.61 -10.31
C LEU A 8 7.29 -23.75 -11.72
N TYR A 9 6.27 -24.60 -11.89
CA TYR A 9 5.57 -24.73 -13.16
C TYR A 9 4.70 -23.51 -13.47
N THR A 10 4.08 -22.91 -12.45
CA THR A 10 3.35 -21.64 -12.60
C THR A 10 4.25 -20.51 -13.08
N GLU A 11 5.48 -20.41 -12.57
CA GLU A 11 6.47 -19.42 -13.02
C GLU A 11 6.82 -19.59 -14.50
N TRP A 12 7.12 -20.81 -14.93
CA TRP A 12 7.42 -21.13 -16.34
C TRP A 12 6.24 -20.84 -17.27
N ILE A 13 5.02 -21.13 -16.81
CA ILE A 13 3.80 -20.82 -17.56
C ILE A 13 3.61 -19.30 -17.70
N LEU A 14 3.86 -18.51 -16.65
CA LEU A 14 3.80 -17.05 -16.70
C LEU A 14 4.86 -16.45 -17.64
N GLU A 15 6.06 -17.01 -17.65
CA GLU A 15 7.12 -16.65 -18.59
C GLU A 15 6.70 -16.93 -20.04
N ALA A 16 6.13 -18.11 -20.30
CA ALA A 16 5.56 -18.47 -21.60
C ALA A 16 4.46 -17.50 -22.05
N ILE A 17 3.54 -17.11 -21.16
CA ILE A 17 2.50 -16.11 -21.45
C ILE A 17 3.13 -14.75 -21.83
N LYS A 18 4.18 -14.31 -21.13
CA LYS A 18 4.92 -13.07 -21.44
C LYS A 18 5.62 -13.16 -22.80
N LYS A 19 6.26 -14.30 -23.11
CA LYS A 19 6.93 -14.55 -24.39
C LYS A 19 5.95 -14.52 -25.56
N VAL A 20 4.81 -15.19 -25.44
CA VAL A 20 3.76 -15.20 -26.47
C VAL A 20 3.16 -13.80 -26.67
N LYS A 21 2.93 -13.04 -25.58
CA LYS A 21 2.50 -11.63 -25.67
C LYS A 21 3.54 -10.73 -26.34
N LYS A 22 4.85 -10.93 -26.08
CA LYS A 22 5.94 -10.16 -26.71
C LYS A 22 5.95 -10.36 -28.24
N GLN A 23 5.58 -11.55 -28.70
CA GLN A 23 5.44 -11.88 -30.12
C GLN A 23 4.12 -11.37 -30.73
N LYS A 24 3.34 -10.56 -30.01
CA LYS A 24 2.00 -10.07 -30.40
C LYS A 24 1.01 -11.19 -30.72
N GLN A 25 1.25 -12.38 -30.16
CA GLN A 25 0.41 -13.55 -30.34
C GLN A 25 -0.52 -13.73 -29.13
N ARG A 26 -1.68 -14.37 -29.36
CA ARG A 26 -2.62 -14.78 -28.32
C ARG A 26 -2.02 -15.90 -27.46
N PRO A 27 -1.97 -15.78 -26.13
CA PRO A 27 -1.60 -16.89 -25.25
C PRO A 27 -2.73 -17.92 -25.14
N SER A 28 -2.79 -18.85 -26.09
CA SER A 28 -3.67 -20.04 -26.07
C SER A 28 -2.98 -21.19 -25.34
N GLU A 29 -3.75 -22.23 -24.99
CA GLU A 29 -3.22 -23.46 -24.36
C GLU A 29 -2.09 -24.05 -25.20
N GLU A 30 -2.29 -24.18 -26.51
CA GLU A 30 -1.28 -24.72 -27.43
C GLU A 30 0.00 -23.89 -27.46
N ARG A 31 -0.11 -22.56 -27.53
CA ARG A 31 1.06 -21.67 -27.59
C ARG A 31 1.83 -21.64 -26.28
N ILE A 32 1.12 -21.74 -25.16
CA ILE A 32 1.74 -21.83 -23.84
C ILE A 32 2.44 -23.19 -23.69
N CYS A 33 1.78 -24.30 -24.02
CA CYS A 33 2.40 -25.62 -24.00
C CYS A 33 3.65 -25.68 -24.87
N ASN A 34 3.58 -25.22 -26.12
CA ASN A 34 4.74 -25.22 -27.01
C ASN A 34 5.87 -24.33 -26.46
N ALA A 35 5.56 -23.14 -25.93
CA ALA A 35 6.57 -22.25 -25.36
C ALA A 35 7.23 -22.84 -24.10
N VAL A 36 6.47 -23.49 -23.22
CA VAL A 36 6.99 -24.15 -22.02
C VAL A 36 7.79 -25.41 -22.38
N SER A 37 7.29 -26.25 -23.29
CA SER A 37 8.00 -27.44 -23.76
C SER A 37 9.31 -27.08 -24.45
N SER A 38 9.33 -26.04 -25.29
CA SER A 38 10.57 -25.60 -25.95
C SER A 38 11.58 -24.94 -25.02
N SER A 39 11.15 -24.35 -23.90
CA SER A 39 12.06 -23.61 -22.99
C SER A 39 12.49 -24.44 -21.78
N HIS A 40 11.65 -25.37 -21.31
CA HIS A 40 11.85 -26.13 -20.08
C HIS A 40 11.65 -27.64 -20.23
N GLY A 41 11.37 -28.14 -21.44
CA GLY A 41 11.28 -29.59 -21.70
C GLY A 41 10.09 -30.31 -21.04
N LEU A 42 9.10 -29.57 -20.52
CA LEU A 42 7.93 -30.18 -19.89
C LEU A 42 6.98 -30.80 -20.91
N ASP A 43 6.36 -31.91 -20.52
CA ASP A 43 5.34 -32.57 -21.30
C ASP A 43 4.04 -31.75 -21.33
N ARG A 44 3.33 -31.82 -22.47
CA ARG A 44 2.10 -31.06 -22.70
C ARG A 44 1.02 -31.36 -21.66
N LYS A 45 0.92 -32.59 -21.15
CA LYS A 45 -0.13 -32.99 -20.22
C LYS A 45 0.09 -32.35 -18.85
N THR A 46 1.33 -32.32 -18.37
CA THR A 46 1.72 -31.64 -17.13
C THR A 46 1.51 -30.14 -17.26
N VAL A 47 1.88 -29.50 -18.38
CA VAL A 47 1.65 -28.05 -18.56
C VAL A 47 0.17 -27.70 -18.51
N LEU A 48 -0.70 -28.50 -19.14
CA LEU A 48 -2.16 -28.27 -19.09
C LEU A 48 -2.74 -28.46 -17.69
N GLU A 49 -2.36 -29.53 -16.98
CA GLU A 49 -2.81 -29.76 -15.60
C GLU A 49 -2.39 -28.60 -14.69
N GLN A 50 -1.14 -28.13 -14.83
CA GLN A 50 -0.60 -27.04 -14.02
C GLN A 50 -1.19 -25.69 -14.39
N LEU A 51 -1.49 -25.45 -15.66
CA LEU A 51 -2.21 -24.26 -16.13
C LEU A 51 -3.63 -24.22 -15.55
N GLU A 52 -4.34 -25.35 -15.55
CA GLU A 52 -5.68 -25.43 -14.98
C GLU A 52 -5.67 -25.23 -13.46
N LEU A 53 -4.70 -25.84 -12.75
CA LEU A 53 -4.51 -25.63 -11.32
C LEU A 53 -4.17 -24.17 -10.98
N SER A 54 -3.33 -23.53 -11.80
CA SER A 54 -2.97 -22.12 -11.66
C SER A 54 -4.14 -21.15 -11.96
N VAL A 55 -5.09 -21.58 -12.79
CA VAL A 55 -6.34 -20.84 -12.98
C VAL A 55 -7.27 -21.01 -11.77
N LYS A 56 -7.36 -22.22 -11.21
CA LYS A 56 -8.19 -22.51 -10.04
C LYS A 56 -7.71 -21.79 -8.77
N ASP A 57 -6.39 -21.63 -8.60
CA ASP A 57 -5.82 -20.93 -7.44
C ASP A 57 -5.71 -19.40 -7.62
N GLY A 58 -5.97 -18.91 -8.84
CA GLY A 58 -6.02 -17.49 -9.17
C GLY A 58 -4.68 -16.87 -9.53
N THR A 59 -3.62 -17.66 -9.67
CA THR A 59 -2.30 -17.19 -10.12
C THR A 59 -2.26 -16.89 -11.62
N ILE A 60 -3.19 -17.44 -12.40
CA ILE A 60 -3.36 -17.17 -13.84
C ILE A 60 -4.84 -16.86 -14.15
N LEU A 61 -5.08 -15.79 -14.91
CA LEU A 61 -6.42 -15.40 -15.35
C LEU A 61 -6.76 -16.06 -16.70
N LYS A 62 -7.87 -16.80 -16.75
CA LYS A 62 -8.44 -17.33 -17.99
C LYS A 62 -9.55 -16.39 -18.51
N VAL A 63 -9.43 -15.94 -19.75
CA VAL A 63 -10.41 -15.11 -20.45
C VAL A 63 -10.92 -15.85 -21.67
N SER A 64 -12.23 -16.06 -21.75
CA SER A 64 -12.88 -16.75 -22.87
C SER A 64 -13.65 -15.74 -23.73
N ASN A 65 -13.45 -15.77 -25.05
CA ASN A 65 -14.19 -14.96 -26.01
C ASN A 65 -14.55 -15.81 -27.23
N LYS A 66 -15.85 -15.91 -27.55
CA LYS A 66 -16.40 -16.75 -28.63
C LYS A 66 -15.82 -18.17 -28.65
N GLY A 67 -15.80 -18.83 -27.50
CA GLY A 67 -15.28 -20.21 -27.34
C GLY A 67 -13.75 -20.34 -27.31
N LEU A 68 -13.00 -19.27 -27.59
CA LEU A 68 -11.54 -19.31 -27.54
C LEU A 68 -11.05 -18.84 -26.17
N ASN A 69 -10.10 -19.59 -25.57
CA ASN A 69 -9.48 -19.27 -24.29
C ASN A 69 -8.19 -18.44 -24.48
N SER A 70 -7.93 -17.52 -23.56
CA SER A 70 -6.67 -16.77 -23.48
C SER A 70 -6.24 -16.66 -22.03
N TYR A 71 -4.97 -16.91 -21.77
CA TYR A 71 -4.41 -16.88 -20.42
C TYR A 71 -3.59 -15.61 -20.20
N LYS A 72 -3.71 -15.03 -19.01
CA LYS A 72 -3.11 -13.74 -18.68
C LYS A 72 -2.53 -13.77 -17.27
N ASP A 73 -1.43 -13.05 -17.12
CA ASP A 73 -0.85 -12.69 -15.82
C ASP A 73 -1.80 -11.69 -15.11
N PRO A 74 -2.32 -12.00 -13.91
CA PRO A 74 -3.15 -11.09 -13.12
C PRO A 74 -2.47 -9.77 -12.77
N ASP A 75 -1.14 -9.77 -12.62
CA ASP A 75 -0.35 -8.58 -12.31
C ASP A 75 0.02 -7.78 -13.57
N ASN A 76 -0.31 -8.28 -14.76
CA ASN A 76 -0.06 -7.60 -16.04
C ASN A 76 -1.11 -7.96 -17.13
N PRO A 77 -2.36 -7.45 -17.02
CA PRO A 77 -3.45 -7.79 -17.94
C PRO A 77 -3.23 -7.28 -19.38
N GLY A 78 -2.33 -6.31 -19.59
CA GLY A 78 -2.08 -5.64 -20.88
C GLY A 78 -3.08 -4.50 -21.17
N ARG A 79 -3.10 -3.97 -22.41
CA ARG A 79 -4.11 -2.99 -22.90
C ARG A 79 -5.50 -3.64 -22.94
N ILE A 80 -6.14 -3.71 -21.79
CA ILE A 80 -7.59 -3.79 -21.68
C ILE A 80 -7.95 -2.57 -20.84
N ALA A 81 -8.53 -1.57 -21.48
CA ALA A 81 -9.28 -0.55 -20.77
C ALA A 81 -10.32 -1.27 -19.93
N LEU A 82 -10.38 -0.98 -18.63
CA LEU A 82 -11.45 -1.47 -17.77
C LEU A 82 -12.78 -1.18 -18.47
N PRO A 83 -13.64 -2.19 -18.73
CA PRO A 83 -15.03 -1.88 -18.94
C PRO A 83 -15.52 -1.25 -17.64
N LYS A 84 -16.11 -0.05 -17.73
CA LYS A 84 -16.90 0.54 -16.65
C LYS A 84 -17.82 -0.54 -16.07
N PRO A 85 -18.01 -0.64 -14.73
CA PRO A 85 -18.95 -1.58 -14.17
C PRO A 85 -20.35 -1.23 -14.66
N ARG A 86 -20.85 -2.00 -15.62
CA ARG A 86 -22.27 -2.01 -15.96
C ARG A 86 -22.97 -2.79 -14.85
N ASN A 87 -23.94 -2.11 -14.22
CA ASN A 87 -24.98 -2.74 -13.44
C ASN A 87 -25.57 -3.92 -14.21
N HIS A 88 -25.22 -5.13 -13.79
CA HIS A 88 -26.08 -6.30 -13.96
C HIS A 88 -26.44 -6.78 -12.57
N GLY A 89 -27.67 -6.47 -12.18
CA GLY A 89 -28.32 -7.11 -11.05
C GLY A 89 -28.66 -8.56 -11.37
N LYS A 90 -28.70 -9.37 -10.29
CA LYS A 90 -29.15 -10.78 -10.18
C LYS A 90 -28.26 -11.78 -10.94
N LEU A 91 -27.76 -12.88 -10.39
CA LEU A 91 -28.18 -13.73 -9.27
C LEU A 91 -26.96 -14.60 -8.89
N ASP A 92 -26.47 -14.48 -7.66
CA ASP A 92 -25.99 -15.61 -6.82
C ASP A 92 -25.42 -15.04 -5.52
N ASN A 93 -26.20 -15.20 -4.47
CA ASN A 93 -25.94 -14.71 -3.12
C ASN A 93 -24.84 -15.57 -2.46
N LYS A 94 -23.57 -15.32 -2.78
CA LYS A 94 -22.43 -15.73 -1.95
C LYS A 94 -21.82 -14.49 -1.33
N GLN A 95 -22.19 -14.21 -0.08
CA GLN A 95 -21.61 -13.16 0.73
C GLN A 95 -20.07 -13.29 0.70
N ASN A 96 -19.40 -12.29 0.11
CA ASN A 96 -17.95 -12.28 -0.01
C ASN A 96 -17.34 -11.94 1.35
N VAL A 97 -16.90 -12.95 2.09
CA VAL A 97 -16.32 -12.80 3.42
C VAL A 97 -14.87 -12.29 3.30
N ASP A 98 -14.58 -11.12 3.88
CA ASP A 98 -13.22 -10.59 3.95
C ASP A 98 -12.40 -11.30 5.04
N TRP A 99 -11.72 -12.35 4.62
CA TRP A 99 -10.86 -13.15 5.47
C TRP A 99 -9.68 -12.36 6.05
N ASN A 100 -9.19 -11.31 5.39
CA ASN A 100 -8.07 -10.52 5.95
C ASN A 100 -8.53 -9.76 7.18
N LYS A 101 -9.72 -9.16 7.12
CA LYS A 101 -10.34 -8.47 8.25
C LYS A 101 -10.63 -9.43 9.41
N LEU A 102 -11.15 -10.63 9.10
CA LEU A 102 -11.41 -11.65 10.11
C LEU A 102 -10.12 -12.14 10.79
N ILE A 103 -9.08 -12.48 10.03
CA ILE A 103 -7.83 -12.97 10.60
C ILE A 103 -7.13 -11.89 11.44
N LYS A 104 -7.13 -10.64 10.96
CA LYS A 104 -6.58 -9.50 11.72
C LYS A 104 -7.33 -9.33 13.04
N ARG A 105 -8.67 -9.29 12.99
CA ARG A 105 -9.54 -9.19 14.18
C ARG A 105 -9.29 -10.32 15.17
N ALA A 106 -9.07 -11.54 14.69
CA ALA A 106 -8.84 -12.70 15.54
C ALA A 106 -7.48 -12.65 16.25
N VAL A 107 -6.41 -12.31 15.52
CA VAL A 107 -5.05 -12.23 16.11
C VAL A 107 -4.93 -11.03 17.05
N GLU A 108 -5.58 -9.91 16.75
CA GLU A 108 -5.64 -8.75 17.66
C GLU A 108 -6.50 -9.04 18.90
N GLY A 109 -7.63 -9.71 18.73
CA GLY A 109 -8.55 -10.04 19.83
C GLY A 109 -8.06 -11.13 20.77
N LEU A 110 -7.20 -12.05 20.30
CA LEU A 110 -6.53 -13.04 21.17
C LEU A 110 -5.41 -12.42 22.00
N ALA A 111 -4.84 -11.28 21.57
CA ALA A 111 -3.82 -10.49 22.28
C ALA A 111 -2.59 -11.28 22.78
N GLU A 112 -2.27 -12.42 22.16
CA GLU A 112 -1.14 -13.25 22.53
C GLU A 112 0.15 -12.66 21.95
N SER A 113 1.01 -12.12 22.82
CA SER A 113 2.30 -11.51 22.44
C SER A 113 3.22 -12.49 21.69
N GLY A 114 3.05 -13.80 21.90
CA GLY A 114 3.72 -14.93 21.24
C GLY A 114 3.20 -15.31 19.84
N GLY A 115 2.03 -14.81 19.43
CA GLY A 115 1.28 -15.31 18.28
C GLY A 115 0.29 -16.43 18.65
N SER A 116 -0.65 -16.72 17.76
CA SER A 116 -1.81 -17.56 18.04
C SER A 116 -1.85 -18.80 17.13
N THR A 117 -2.27 -19.94 17.67
CA THR A 117 -2.42 -21.18 16.88
C THR A 117 -3.61 -21.11 15.91
N LEU A 118 -3.57 -21.88 14.81
CA LEU A 118 -4.71 -22.00 13.89
C LEU A 118 -6.01 -22.37 14.62
N LYS A 119 -5.93 -23.28 15.59
CA LYS A 119 -7.07 -23.74 16.40
C LYS A 119 -7.65 -22.63 17.29
N SER A 120 -6.79 -21.78 17.86
CA SER A 120 -7.23 -20.61 18.66
C SER A 120 -7.89 -19.54 17.80
N ILE A 121 -7.32 -19.22 16.63
CA ILE A 121 -7.88 -18.26 15.66
C ILE A 121 -9.24 -18.76 15.16
N GLU A 122 -9.34 -20.04 14.83
CA GLU A 122 -10.58 -20.66 14.38
C GLU A 122 -11.66 -20.63 15.48
N ARG A 123 -11.31 -20.99 16.71
CA ARG A 123 -12.24 -20.95 17.86
C ARG A 123 -12.72 -19.52 18.14
N PHE A 124 -11.81 -18.55 18.10
CA PHE A 124 -12.14 -17.14 18.31
C PHE A 124 -13.12 -16.64 17.25
N LEU A 125 -12.89 -16.97 15.98
CA LEU A 125 -13.79 -16.57 14.89
C LEU A 125 -15.15 -17.26 14.97
N LYS A 126 -15.21 -18.55 15.30
CA LYS A 126 -16.46 -19.28 15.52
C LYS A 126 -17.25 -18.80 16.76
N GLY A 127 -16.60 -18.09 17.70
CA GLY A 127 -17.29 -17.47 18.83
C GLY A 127 -18.04 -16.19 18.47
N GLN A 128 -17.82 -15.63 17.28
CA GLN A 128 -18.42 -14.35 16.86
C GLN A 128 -19.77 -14.58 16.18
N LYS A 129 -20.78 -13.78 16.57
CA LYS A 129 -22.16 -13.92 16.08
C LYS A 129 -22.28 -13.72 14.56
N ASP A 130 -21.47 -12.81 13.99
CA ASP A 130 -21.43 -12.52 12.55
C ASP A 130 -20.84 -13.68 11.73
N VAL A 131 -19.82 -14.36 12.24
CA VAL A 131 -19.18 -15.51 11.57
C VAL A 131 -20.01 -16.78 11.74
N SER A 132 -20.58 -17.02 12.92
CA SER A 132 -21.43 -18.20 13.14
C SER A 132 -22.74 -18.14 12.35
N ALA A 133 -23.30 -16.97 12.11
CA ALA A 133 -24.45 -16.81 11.21
C ALA A 133 -24.11 -17.16 9.74
N LEU A 134 -22.86 -16.96 9.32
CA LEU A 134 -22.40 -17.20 7.94
C LEU A 134 -21.99 -18.66 7.68
N PHE A 135 -21.52 -19.37 8.72
CA PHE A 135 -20.91 -20.70 8.59
C PHE A 135 -21.54 -21.77 9.50
N GLY A 136 -22.67 -21.45 10.16
CA GLY A 136 -23.34 -22.29 11.15
C GLY A 136 -24.09 -23.51 10.60
N GLY A 137 -24.19 -23.67 9.27
CA GLY A 137 -24.79 -24.84 8.63
C GLY A 137 -23.76 -25.89 8.23
N SER A 138 -23.75 -27.04 8.93
CA SER A 138 -23.21 -28.37 8.56
C SER A 138 -22.00 -28.50 7.61
N ALA A 139 -21.02 -27.58 7.66
CA ALA A 139 -19.74 -27.71 6.97
C ALA A 139 -18.60 -27.16 7.84
N ALA A 140 -18.44 -27.71 9.05
CA ALA A 140 -17.31 -27.40 9.92
C ALA A 140 -15.94 -27.59 9.23
N SER A 141 -15.87 -28.50 8.26
CA SER A 141 -14.70 -28.75 7.40
C SER A 141 -14.45 -27.62 6.38
N GLY A 142 -15.50 -26.98 5.86
CA GLY A 142 -15.41 -25.91 4.87
C GLY A 142 -14.85 -24.61 5.45
N PHE A 143 -15.29 -24.22 6.65
CA PHE A 143 -14.76 -23.06 7.35
C PHE A 143 -13.28 -23.22 7.69
N HIS A 144 -12.91 -24.38 8.26
CA HIS A 144 -11.52 -24.69 8.58
C HIS A 144 -10.61 -24.63 7.34
N GLN A 145 -11.08 -25.18 6.21
CA GLN A 145 -10.35 -25.15 4.95
C GLN A 145 -10.20 -23.72 4.40
N GLN A 146 -11.26 -22.91 4.43
CA GLN A 146 -11.23 -21.53 3.95
C GLN A 146 -10.33 -20.64 4.81
N LEU A 147 -10.40 -20.77 6.14
CA LEU A 147 -9.52 -20.06 7.06
C LEU A 147 -8.05 -20.45 6.84
N ARG A 148 -7.76 -21.74 6.68
CA ARG A 148 -6.41 -22.23 6.40
C ARG A 148 -5.85 -21.67 5.08
N LEU A 149 -6.66 -21.61 4.02
CA LEU A 149 -6.26 -21.03 2.73
C LEU A 149 -6.03 -19.52 2.85
N ALA A 150 -6.90 -18.82 3.57
CA ALA A 150 -6.74 -17.39 3.80
C ALA A 150 -5.49 -17.04 4.62
N ILE A 151 -5.17 -17.82 5.66
CA ILE A 151 -3.94 -17.67 6.43
C ILE A 151 -2.71 -17.96 5.56
N LYS A 152 -2.75 -19.00 4.72
CA LYS A 152 -1.66 -19.30 3.77
C LYS A 152 -1.43 -18.15 2.79
N ARG A 153 -2.49 -17.55 2.25
CA ARG A 153 -2.43 -16.36 1.39
C ARG A 153 -1.86 -15.16 2.16
N ALA A 154 -2.32 -14.91 3.38
CA ALA A 154 -1.83 -13.82 4.20
C ALA A 154 -0.33 -13.96 4.54
N ILE A 155 0.18 -15.19 4.71
CA ILE A 155 1.62 -15.45 4.85
C ILE A 155 2.36 -15.20 3.54
N GLY A 156 1.85 -15.71 2.41
CA GLY A 156 2.45 -15.48 1.09
C GLY A 156 2.52 -13.99 0.70
N HIS A 157 1.56 -13.19 1.15
CA HIS A 157 1.55 -11.74 1.01
C HIS A 157 2.28 -10.99 2.13
N GLY A 158 2.99 -11.69 3.03
CA GLY A 158 3.80 -11.08 4.09
C GLY A 158 3.02 -10.38 5.21
N ARG A 159 1.69 -10.57 5.29
CA ARG A 159 0.80 -9.95 6.30
C ARG A 159 0.79 -10.73 7.62
N LEU A 160 1.04 -12.03 7.56
CA LEU A 160 1.20 -12.91 8.71
C LEU A 160 2.58 -13.56 8.68
N LEU A 161 3.21 -13.66 9.83
CA LEU A 161 4.36 -14.52 10.06
C LEU A 161 3.89 -15.85 10.63
N LYS A 162 4.53 -16.94 10.19
CA LYS A 162 4.36 -18.26 10.77
C LYS A 162 5.65 -18.63 11.49
N ASP A 163 5.55 -18.86 12.79
CA ASP A 163 6.65 -19.30 13.64
C ASP A 163 6.24 -20.63 14.31
N GLY A 164 6.68 -21.74 13.73
CA GLY A 164 6.24 -23.08 14.14
C GLY A 164 4.70 -23.26 14.03
N PRO A 165 3.99 -23.64 15.12
CA PRO A 165 2.54 -23.78 15.14
C PRO A 165 1.80 -22.44 15.34
N LEU A 166 2.52 -21.34 15.56
CA LEU A 166 1.97 -20.03 15.90
C LEU A 166 1.95 -19.10 14.69
N TYR A 167 0.88 -18.30 14.61
CA TYR A 167 0.67 -17.28 13.59
C TYR A 167 0.63 -15.91 14.27
N ARG A 168 1.45 -14.99 13.79
CA ARG A 168 1.49 -13.62 14.31
C ARG A 168 1.27 -12.64 13.18
N LEU A 169 0.59 -11.53 13.43
CA LEU A 169 0.58 -10.41 12.50
C LEU A 169 2.02 -9.92 12.29
N ASN A 170 2.40 -9.75 11.02
CA ASN A 170 3.73 -9.28 10.70
C ASN A 170 3.86 -7.78 11.01
N THR A 171 4.10 -7.44 12.28
CA THR A 171 4.43 -6.07 12.70
C THR A 171 5.82 -5.64 12.21
N LYS A 172 6.65 -6.60 11.76
CA LYS A 172 7.98 -6.44 11.16
C LYS A 172 8.02 -6.68 9.65
N ALA A 173 6.91 -6.45 8.93
CA ALA A 173 6.95 -6.14 7.49
C ALA A 173 7.59 -4.75 7.22
N THR A 174 8.19 -4.16 8.25
CA THR A 174 9.08 -3.00 8.23
C THR A 174 10.48 -3.46 8.69
N ASN A 175 11.39 -3.62 7.71
CA ASN A 175 12.82 -3.98 7.83
C ASN A 175 13.12 -5.49 7.98
N VAL A 176 13.52 -6.16 6.90
CA VAL A 176 14.90 -6.24 6.38
C VAL A 176 14.85 -6.44 4.86
N ASP A 177 15.71 -5.70 4.16
CA ASP A 177 16.00 -5.66 2.72
C ASP A 177 14.88 -5.41 1.70
N GLY A 178 14.77 -4.14 1.29
CA GLY A 178 14.96 -3.86 -0.13
C GLY A 178 13.75 -3.74 -1.06
N LYS A 179 12.54 -3.40 -0.59
CA LYS A 179 11.57 -2.64 -1.42
C LYS A 179 10.38 -2.11 -0.63
N GLU A 180 10.36 -0.78 -0.55
CA GLU A 180 9.26 0.15 -0.30
C GLU A 180 8.07 -0.32 0.55
N SER A 181 8.11 0.16 1.78
CA SER A 181 7.11 0.10 2.84
C SER A 181 5.76 0.70 2.45
N CYS A 182 4.69 -0.01 2.83
CA CYS A 182 3.41 0.64 3.15
C CYS A 182 3.61 1.46 4.42
N GLU A 183 4.03 2.72 4.27
CA GLU A 183 3.96 3.69 5.37
C GLU A 183 2.49 4.08 5.53
N SER A 184 1.85 3.59 6.59
CA SER A 184 0.58 4.18 7.01
C SER A 184 0.81 5.68 7.22
N LEU A 185 -0.02 6.52 6.59
CA LEU A 185 0.12 7.99 6.65
C LEU A 185 0.12 8.53 8.09
N SER A 186 -0.44 7.76 9.03
CA SER A 186 -0.45 8.05 10.47
C SER A 186 0.94 8.02 11.12
N CYS A 187 1.90 7.29 10.56
CA CYS A 187 3.27 7.20 11.06
C CYS A 187 4.19 8.30 10.51
N LEU A 188 3.72 9.08 9.53
CA LEU A 188 4.51 10.15 8.92
C LEU A 188 4.51 11.39 9.82
N PRO A 189 5.63 12.14 9.86
CA PRO A 189 5.68 13.39 10.59
C PRO A 189 4.59 14.37 10.09
N PRO A 190 4.16 15.31 10.93
CA PRO A 190 3.29 16.40 10.51
C PRO A 190 3.87 17.12 9.30
N VAL A 191 3.01 17.50 8.37
CA VAL A 191 3.43 18.33 7.24
C VAL A 191 3.77 19.73 7.72
N SER A 192 4.69 20.39 7.03
CA SER A 192 5.01 21.80 7.26
C SER A 192 5.11 22.52 5.91
N LEU A 193 4.87 23.84 5.94
CA LEU A 193 5.10 24.72 4.80
C LEU A 193 6.59 24.79 4.49
N LEU A 194 6.92 24.68 3.22
CA LEU A 194 8.27 24.90 2.73
C LEU A 194 8.59 26.40 2.76
N PRO A 195 9.87 26.81 2.85
CA PRO A 195 10.25 28.22 2.98
C PRO A 195 9.62 29.13 1.91
N HIS A 196 9.68 28.73 0.64
CA HIS A 196 9.13 29.48 -0.49
C HIS A 196 7.59 29.41 -0.61
N GLU A 197 6.90 28.65 0.24
CA GLU A 197 5.43 28.63 0.31
C GLU A 197 4.89 29.64 1.32
N LYS A 198 5.68 29.98 2.36
CA LYS A 198 5.22 30.77 3.50
C LYS A 198 4.86 32.21 3.11
N ASP A 199 5.66 32.82 2.26
CA ASP A 199 5.54 34.25 1.92
C ASP A 199 4.75 34.48 0.63
N LYS A 200 4.18 33.42 0.04
CA LYS A 200 3.41 33.55 -1.20
C LYS A 200 1.97 33.95 -0.92
N PRO A 201 1.40 34.86 -1.72
CA PRO A 201 -0.01 35.25 -1.59
C PRO A 201 -0.92 34.03 -1.77
N VAL A 202 -2.07 34.06 -1.12
CA VAL A 202 -3.12 33.04 -1.26
C VAL A 202 -4.30 33.70 -1.95
N ALA A 203 -4.72 33.13 -3.09
CA ALA A 203 -5.88 33.60 -3.83
C ALA A 203 -7.16 33.47 -3.01
N GLU A 204 -8.12 34.35 -3.27
CA GLU A 204 -9.43 34.31 -2.61
C GLU A 204 -10.15 32.99 -2.93
N PRO A 205 -10.57 32.21 -1.90
CA PRO A 205 -11.27 30.96 -2.12
C PRO A 205 -12.61 31.13 -2.82
N ILE A 206 -12.81 30.43 -3.94
CA ILE A 206 -14.09 30.36 -4.62
C ILE A 206 -15.01 29.42 -3.79
N PRO A 207 -16.16 29.86 -3.28
CA PRO A 207 -16.96 29.11 -2.30
C PRO A 207 -17.83 27.99 -2.93
N ILE A 208 -17.45 27.50 -4.11
CA ILE A 208 -18.14 26.44 -4.85
C ILE A 208 -17.14 25.40 -5.37
N CYS A 209 -17.55 24.14 -5.37
CA CYS A 209 -16.75 23.02 -5.88
C CYS A 209 -16.72 23.01 -7.41
N SER A 210 -15.54 23.06 -8.03
CA SER A 210 -15.39 23.02 -9.49
C SER A 210 -15.86 21.70 -10.14
N PHE A 211 -16.10 20.64 -9.38
CA PHE A 211 -16.48 19.31 -9.90
C PHE A 211 -17.96 18.97 -9.79
N CYS A 212 -18.69 19.58 -8.86
CA CYS A 212 -20.11 19.31 -8.63
C CYS A 212 -20.95 20.58 -8.47
N LEU A 213 -20.32 21.75 -8.50
CA LEU A 213 -20.93 23.08 -8.32
C LEU A 213 -21.61 23.30 -6.97
N GLY A 214 -21.41 22.40 -6.01
CA GLY A 214 -21.95 22.51 -4.65
C GLY A 214 -21.07 23.35 -3.74
N THR A 215 -21.67 23.98 -2.73
CA THR A 215 -20.98 24.74 -1.69
C THR A 215 -20.47 23.81 -0.58
N LYS A 216 -19.90 24.36 0.50
CA LYS A 216 -19.54 23.58 1.69
C LYS A 216 -20.72 22.85 2.36
N GLU A 217 -21.95 23.27 2.09
CA GLU A 217 -23.15 22.67 2.67
C GLU A 217 -23.60 21.42 1.90
N GLN A 218 -23.19 21.26 0.64
CA GLN A 218 -23.67 20.17 -0.22
C GLN A 218 -22.59 19.66 -1.18
N ASN A 219 -22.11 18.45 -0.92
CA ASN A 219 -21.34 17.66 -1.87
C ASN A 219 -22.25 16.86 -2.84
N ARG A 220 -21.68 15.95 -3.64
CA ARG A 220 -22.45 15.08 -4.56
C ARG A 220 -23.49 14.19 -3.87
N GLU A 221 -23.31 13.89 -2.59
CA GLU A 221 -24.26 13.14 -1.76
C GLU A 221 -25.24 14.06 -1.01
N LYS A 222 -25.24 15.37 -1.30
CA LYS A 222 -26.04 16.40 -0.61
C LYS A 222 -25.76 16.49 0.89
N LYS A 223 -24.52 16.18 1.31
CA LYS A 223 -24.07 16.31 2.70
C LYS A 223 -23.11 17.51 2.85
N PRO A 224 -23.07 18.14 4.02
CA PRO A 224 -22.06 19.15 4.34
C PRO A 224 -20.65 18.55 4.28
N GLU A 225 -19.76 19.21 3.55
CA GLU A 225 -18.37 18.85 3.40
C GLU A 225 -17.55 20.11 3.10
N GLU A 226 -16.58 20.43 3.97
CA GLU A 226 -15.71 21.59 3.80
C GLU A 226 -14.85 21.48 2.53
N LEU A 227 -14.69 22.61 1.83
CA LEU A 227 -13.90 22.71 0.61
C LEU A 227 -12.40 22.78 0.89
N ILE A 228 -11.60 22.35 -0.09
CA ILE A 228 -10.17 22.67 -0.20
C ILE A 228 -10.01 23.63 -1.38
N SER A 229 -9.27 24.73 -1.18
CA SER A 229 -9.16 25.81 -2.16
C SER A 229 -7.70 25.99 -2.61
N CYS A 230 -7.52 26.16 -3.92
CA CYS A 230 -6.22 26.38 -4.53
C CYS A 230 -5.66 27.74 -4.10
N ALA A 231 -4.44 27.75 -3.57
CA ALA A 231 -3.79 28.98 -3.14
C ALA A 231 -3.35 29.90 -4.30
N ASP A 232 -3.33 29.43 -5.54
CA ASP A 232 -2.93 30.25 -6.70
C ASP A 232 -4.11 30.82 -7.48
N CYS A 233 -5.19 30.04 -7.67
CA CYS A 233 -6.33 30.44 -8.51
C CYS A 233 -7.67 30.49 -7.79
N GLY A 234 -7.73 30.14 -6.51
CA GLY A 234 -8.97 30.18 -5.71
C GLY A 234 -9.95 29.04 -5.98
N ASN A 235 -9.82 28.29 -7.09
CA ASN A 235 -10.68 27.14 -7.39
C ASN A 235 -10.72 26.14 -6.24
N SER A 236 -11.93 25.72 -5.90
CA SER A 236 -12.19 24.85 -4.75
C SER A 236 -12.77 23.51 -5.15
N GLY A 237 -12.59 22.51 -4.29
CA GLY A 237 -13.20 21.20 -4.46
C GLY A 237 -13.46 20.50 -3.14
N HIS A 238 -14.53 19.72 -3.08
CA HIS A 238 -14.76 18.79 -1.97
C HIS A 238 -13.68 17.70 -2.00
N PRO A 239 -13.12 17.30 -0.84
CA PRO A 239 -12.23 16.14 -0.75
C PRO A 239 -12.77 14.87 -1.43
N SER A 240 -14.07 14.58 -1.28
CA SER A 240 -14.75 13.45 -1.92
C SER A 240 -14.82 13.56 -3.46
N CYS A 241 -14.88 14.78 -3.99
CA CYS A 241 -14.84 15.06 -5.42
C CYS A 241 -13.41 14.93 -5.96
N LEU A 242 -12.43 15.43 -5.20
CA LEU A 242 -10.99 15.32 -5.47
C LEU A 242 -10.43 13.90 -5.29
N LYS A 243 -11.21 12.99 -4.70
CA LYS A 243 -10.80 11.60 -4.37
C LYS A 243 -9.67 11.53 -3.36
N PHE A 244 -9.61 12.48 -2.44
CA PHE A 244 -8.66 12.47 -1.34
C PHE A 244 -9.13 11.55 -0.21
N SER A 245 -8.19 10.86 0.43
CA SER A 245 -8.45 10.15 1.68
C SER A 245 -8.65 11.14 2.83
N PRO A 246 -9.29 10.73 3.93
CA PRO A 246 -9.40 11.57 5.14
C PRO A 246 -8.03 12.02 5.65
N GLU A 247 -7.03 11.14 5.64
CA GLU A 247 -5.68 11.45 6.11
C GLU A 247 -4.98 12.48 5.21
N LEU A 248 -5.11 12.35 3.88
CA LEU A 248 -4.56 13.31 2.94
C LEU A 248 -5.25 14.67 3.08
N THR A 249 -6.57 14.66 3.23
CA THR A 249 -7.40 15.85 3.41
C THR A 249 -6.92 16.71 4.57
N VAL A 250 -6.71 16.10 5.75
CA VAL A 250 -6.22 16.81 6.94
C VAL A 250 -4.85 17.44 6.68
N ARG A 251 -3.94 16.70 6.02
CA ARG A 251 -2.58 17.18 5.74
C ARG A 251 -2.58 18.31 4.72
N VAL A 252 -3.38 18.19 3.65
CA VAL A 252 -3.50 19.21 2.61
C VAL A 252 -4.07 20.52 3.16
N LYS A 253 -5.07 20.46 4.07
CA LYS A 253 -5.63 21.65 4.72
C LYS A 253 -4.61 22.44 5.56
N ALA A 254 -3.52 21.80 6.00
CA ALA A 254 -2.44 22.46 6.72
C ALA A 254 -1.34 23.04 5.81
N LEU A 255 -1.54 23.03 4.50
CA LEU A 255 -0.55 23.43 3.50
C LEU A 255 -1.09 24.49 2.53
N ARG A 256 -0.16 25.17 1.85
CA ARG A 256 -0.47 26.04 0.70
C ARG A 256 -0.72 25.17 -0.54
N TRP A 257 -1.88 24.53 -0.58
CA TRP A 257 -2.25 23.57 -1.61
C TRP A 257 -2.48 24.24 -2.98
N GLN A 258 -2.06 23.56 -4.05
CA GLN A 258 -2.32 23.96 -5.44
C GLN A 258 -3.24 22.92 -6.08
N CYS A 259 -4.18 23.33 -6.95
CA CYS A 259 -4.97 22.39 -7.74
C CYS A 259 -4.12 21.70 -8.82
N ILE A 260 -4.71 20.76 -9.57
CA ILE A 260 -4.01 20.01 -10.62
C ILE A 260 -3.44 20.92 -11.71
N GLU A 261 -4.19 21.94 -12.14
CA GLU A 261 -3.77 22.89 -13.20
C GLU A 261 -2.67 23.85 -12.73
N CYS A 262 -2.67 24.23 -11.45
CA CYS A 262 -1.67 25.14 -10.87
C CYS A 262 -0.47 24.40 -10.26
N LYS A 263 -0.45 23.06 -10.29
CA LYS A 263 0.56 22.28 -9.57
C LYS A 263 1.93 22.58 -10.14
N THR A 264 2.86 22.97 -9.27
CA THR A 264 4.27 23.19 -9.62
C THR A 264 5.17 22.21 -8.88
N CYS A 265 6.33 21.89 -9.47
CA CYS A 265 7.28 21.02 -8.81
C CYS A 265 7.80 21.65 -7.51
N SER A 266 7.70 20.90 -6.41
CA SER A 266 8.16 21.33 -5.09
C SER A 266 9.69 21.35 -4.94
N SER A 267 10.43 20.90 -5.96
CA SER A 267 11.89 21.00 -6.05
C SER A 267 12.31 22.18 -6.94
N CYS A 268 11.99 22.13 -8.25
CA CYS A 268 12.46 23.11 -9.23
C CYS A 268 11.55 24.33 -9.43
N ARG A 269 10.35 24.35 -8.82
CA ARG A 269 9.36 25.45 -8.90
C ARG A 269 8.67 25.63 -10.26
N ASP A 270 8.95 24.75 -11.22
CA ASP A 270 8.38 24.84 -12.55
C ASP A 270 7.29 23.76 -12.75
N GLN A 271 6.34 24.02 -13.64
CA GLN A 271 5.46 23.00 -14.20
C GLN A 271 6.20 22.20 -15.28
N GLY A 272 7.04 22.87 -16.07
CA GLY A 272 7.86 22.30 -17.12
C GLY A 272 7.07 21.69 -18.29
N LYS A 273 7.78 21.22 -19.32
CA LYS A 273 7.18 20.54 -20.50
C LYS A 273 6.57 19.16 -20.18
N ASN A 274 6.93 18.59 -19.02
CA ASN A 274 6.51 17.26 -18.58
C ASN A 274 5.48 17.33 -17.44
N ALA A 275 4.66 18.38 -17.38
CA ALA A 275 3.65 18.56 -16.34
C ALA A 275 2.74 17.32 -16.17
N ASP A 276 2.37 16.67 -17.27
CA ASP A 276 1.54 15.44 -17.28
C ASP A 276 2.19 14.23 -16.60
N ASN A 277 3.53 14.22 -16.49
CA ASN A 277 4.29 13.14 -15.86
C ASN A 277 4.73 13.50 -14.42
N MET A 278 4.21 14.59 -13.86
CA MET A 278 4.50 15.01 -12.50
C MET A 278 3.86 14.05 -11.48
N LEU A 279 4.66 13.61 -10.50
CA LEU A 279 4.20 12.77 -9.41
C LEU A 279 3.53 13.61 -8.32
N PHE A 280 2.38 13.16 -7.83
CA PHE A 280 1.73 13.74 -6.66
C PHE A 280 1.95 12.87 -5.44
N CYS A 281 2.34 13.48 -4.34
CA CYS A 281 2.60 12.76 -3.10
C CYS A 281 1.30 12.33 -2.41
N ASP A 282 1.10 11.04 -2.17
CA ASP A 282 -0.09 10.52 -1.47
C ASP A 282 -0.22 10.96 0.00
N SER A 283 0.78 11.65 0.54
CA SER A 283 0.79 12.17 1.92
C SER A 283 0.53 13.68 2.01
N CYS A 284 0.85 14.46 0.98
CA CYS A 284 0.74 15.93 1.07
C CYS A 284 0.31 16.61 -0.23
N ASP A 285 0.07 15.84 -1.29
CA ASP A 285 -0.34 16.29 -2.61
C ASP A 285 0.62 17.29 -3.29
N ARG A 286 1.86 17.41 -2.81
CA ARG A 286 2.91 18.17 -3.51
C ARG A 286 3.35 17.47 -4.78
N GLY A 287 3.57 18.25 -5.83
CA GLY A 287 4.04 17.78 -7.13
C GLY A 287 5.56 17.68 -7.22
N PHE A 288 6.07 16.65 -7.89
CA PHE A 288 7.49 16.47 -8.19
C PHE A 288 7.68 15.87 -9.57
N HIS A 289 8.56 16.43 -10.40
CA HIS A 289 9.04 15.70 -11.57
C HIS A 289 9.84 14.47 -11.13
N MET A 290 9.89 13.45 -11.97
CA MET A 290 10.62 12.22 -11.68
C MET A 290 12.12 12.49 -11.49
N GLU A 291 12.69 13.37 -12.31
CA GLU A 291 14.07 13.86 -12.22
C GLU A 291 14.35 14.73 -11.00
N CYS A 292 13.30 15.33 -10.42
CA CYS A 292 13.37 16.18 -9.23
C CYS A 292 13.22 15.40 -7.91
N CYS A 293 13.03 14.08 -7.98
CA CYS A 293 12.99 13.22 -6.82
C CYS A 293 14.39 13.01 -6.22
N ASP A 294 14.46 12.60 -4.95
CA ASP A 294 15.72 12.28 -4.24
C ASP A 294 15.66 10.83 -3.72
N PRO A 295 16.28 9.85 -4.42
CA PRO A 295 17.00 9.98 -5.69
C PRO A 295 16.07 10.19 -6.92
N PRO A 296 16.59 10.68 -8.06
CA PRO A 296 15.83 10.79 -9.30
C PRO A 296 15.25 9.45 -9.75
N LEU A 297 14.01 9.47 -10.24
CA LEU A 297 13.29 8.28 -10.68
C LEU A 297 13.34 8.13 -12.21
N THR A 298 13.58 6.91 -12.69
CA THR A 298 13.58 6.59 -14.12
C THR A 298 12.28 5.91 -14.57
N ARG A 299 11.46 5.45 -13.61
CA ARG A 299 10.17 4.80 -13.87
C ARG A 299 9.15 5.25 -12.85
N MET A 300 7.89 5.32 -13.29
CA MET A 300 6.73 5.62 -12.44
C MET A 300 6.70 4.64 -11.24
N PRO A 301 6.59 5.14 -9.99
CA PRO A 301 6.41 4.30 -8.81
C PRO A 301 5.17 3.40 -8.96
N LYS A 302 5.24 2.19 -8.41
CA LYS A 302 4.06 1.31 -8.33
C LYS A 302 3.37 1.51 -7.00
N GLY A 303 2.08 1.81 -7.03
CA GLY A 303 1.30 2.05 -5.82
C GLY A 303 1.61 3.42 -5.20
N MET A 304 1.53 3.49 -3.86
CA MET A 304 1.67 4.75 -3.15
C MET A 304 3.09 5.31 -3.24
N TRP A 305 3.20 6.62 -3.47
CA TRP A 305 4.44 7.35 -3.49
C TRP A 305 4.45 8.53 -2.51
N ILE A 306 5.46 8.55 -1.64
CA ILE A 306 5.66 9.58 -0.63
C ILE A 306 6.91 10.39 -0.98
N CYS A 307 6.79 11.71 -1.06
CA CYS A 307 7.90 12.60 -1.45
C CYS A 307 9.02 12.68 -0.40
N GLN A 308 10.18 13.19 -0.81
CA GLN A 308 11.36 13.33 0.06
C GLN A 308 11.18 14.32 1.23
N ILE A 309 10.11 15.11 1.23
CA ILE A 309 9.76 16.02 2.34
C ILE A 309 9.00 15.25 3.44
N CYS A 310 8.04 14.41 3.05
CA CYS A 310 7.24 13.65 4.00
C CYS A 310 7.99 12.44 4.55
N ARG A 311 8.89 11.84 3.76
CA ARG A 311 9.72 10.71 4.20
C ARG A 311 10.66 11.15 5.35
N PRO A 312 10.68 10.45 6.49
CA PRO A 312 11.61 10.75 7.57
C PRO A 312 13.07 10.64 7.11
N ARG A 313 13.86 11.72 7.21
CA ARG A 313 15.29 11.69 6.86
C ARG A 313 16.04 10.72 7.78
N LYS A 314 16.47 9.56 7.27
CA LYS A 314 17.31 8.58 8.01
C LYS A 314 18.61 9.19 8.58
N LYS A 315 19.13 10.26 7.97
CA LYS A 315 20.35 10.97 8.41
C LYS A 315 20.18 11.76 9.72
N GLY A 316 18.96 12.26 9.99
CA GLY A 316 18.68 13.08 11.18
C GLY A 316 18.78 12.29 12.48
N ARG A 317 18.32 11.04 12.50
CA ARG A 317 18.44 10.16 13.68
C ARG A 317 19.90 9.93 14.08
N LYS A 318 20.80 9.67 13.13
CA LYS A 318 22.23 9.48 13.44
C LYS A 318 22.89 10.75 13.99
N LEU A 319 22.57 11.93 13.44
CA LEU A 319 23.12 13.20 13.91
C LEU A 319 22.55 13.61 15.28
N LEU A 320 21.24 13.45 15.48
CA LEU A 320 20.58 13.70 16.76
C LEU A 320 21.06 12.73 17.84
N GLN A 321 21.24 11.45 17.51
CA GLN A 321 21.78 10.45 18.43
C GLN A 321 23.26 10.74 18.77
N LYS A 322 24.06 11.20 17.80
CA LYS A 322 25.43 11.70 18.04
C LYS A 322 25.44 12.94 18.95
N LYS A 323 24.57 13.94 18.69
CA LYS A 323 24.44 15.13 19.55
C LYS A 323 23.94 14.77 20.96
N ALA A 324 22.95 13.89 21.09
CA ALA A 324 22.45 13.42 22.38
C ALA A 324 23.52 12.64 23.15
N ALA A 325 24.29 11.79 22.47
CA ALA A 325 25.44 11.10 23.08
C ALA A 325 26.53 12.09 23.51
N GLN A 326 26.80 13.13 22.73
CA GLN A 326 27.76 14.18 23.06
C GLN A 326 27.31 15.02 24.28
N ILE A 327 26.02 15.35 24.37
CA ILE A 327 25.45 16.04 25.53
C ILE A 327 25.54 15.15 26.77
N LYS A 328 25.14 13.86 26.69
CA LYS A 328 25.30 12.91 27.80
C LYS A 328 26.74 12.83 28.31
N ARG A 329 27.73 12.78 27.40
CA ARG A 329 29.17 12.77 27.77
C ARG A 329 29.59 14.02 28.55
N ARG A 330 29.01 15.19 28.25
CA ARG A 330 29.29 16.44 28.99
C ARG A 330 28.75 16.40 30.41
N TYR A 331 27.63 15.72 30.66
CA TYR A 331 27.05 15.60 32.00
C TYR A 331 27.59 14.40 32.80
N THR A 332 28.24 13.43 32.17
CA THR A 332 28.90 12.30 32.86
C THR A 332 30.34 12.58 33.28
N ASN A 333 30.99 13.62 32.73
CA ASN A 333 32.29 14.08 33.22
C ASN A 333 32.05 15.25 34.19
N PRO A 334 32.14 15.05 35.51
CA PRO A 334 32.04 16.16 36.44
C PRO A 334 33.20 17.11 36.18
N ILE A 335 32.89 18.33 35.75
CA ILE A 335 33.84 19.44 35.71
C ILE A 335 34.42 19.55 37.13
N GLY A 336 35.70 19.21 37.26
CA GLY A 336 36.41 19.24 38.53
C GLY A 336 36.21 20.59 39.21
N ARG A 337 35.56 20.58 40.37
CA ARG A 337 35.51 21.71 41.29
C ARG A 337 36.96 22.11 41.63
N PRO A 338 37.39 23.36 41.42
CA PRO A 338 38.72 23.77 41.85
C PRO A 338 38.81 23.62 43.37
N LYS A 339 39.80 22.86 43.84
CA LYS A 339 40.08 22.70 45.28
C LYS A 339 40.63 24.02 45.81
N ASN A 340 39.79 24.80 46.49
CA ASN A 340 40.25 25.90 47.35
C ASN A 340 41.13 25.32 48.45
N ARG A 341 42.43 25.65 48.38
CA ARG A 341 43.43 25.29 49.38
C ARG A 341 43.46 26.38 50.45
N LEU A 342 42.63 26.23 51.48
CA LEU A 342 42.70 27.04 52.71
C LEU A 342 42.78 26.07 53.90
N LYS A 343 44.01 25.79 54.37
CA LYS A 343 44.23 25.23 55.70
C LYS A 343 44.81 26.34 56.57
N LYS A 344 44.03 26.66 57.60
CA LYS A 344 44.18 27.69 58.61
C LYS A 344 45.52 27.65 59.32
N GLN A 345 46.08 28.84 59.53
CA GLN A 345 46.87 29.17 60.72
C GLN A 345 45.99 29.03 61.97
N ASN A 346 46.43 28.29 63.00
CA ASN A 346 46.75 28.80 64.34
C ASN A 346 46.72 27.72 65.44
N THR A 347 47.84 27.71 66.19
CA THR A 347 48.01 27.50 67.65
C THR A 347 47.60 26.17 68.27
N VAL A 348 48.56 25.44 68.85
CA VAL A 348 49.11 25.71 70.21
C VAL A 348 50.63 25.64 70.15
#